data_AF-A0A5D4SNM5-F1
#
_entry.id   AF-A0A5D4SNM5-F1
#
_cell.length_a   1.000
_cell.length_b   1.000
_cell.length_c   1.000
_cell.angle_alpha   90.00
_cell.angle_beta   90.00
_cell.angle_gamma   90.00
#
_symmetry.space_group_name_H-M   'P 1'
#
loop_
_entity.id
_entity.type
_entity.pdbx_description
1 polymer ?
#
loop_
_entity_poly.entity_id
_entity_poly.type
_entity_poly.pdbx_seq_one_letter_code
_entity_poly.pdbx_strand_id
1 'polypeptide(L)' 'MGNTCRYVINAVGKGGETYYTQCKDKKEMEEWISEHQDRIVMEEIKVKDKNKHPLLKLFSK' A
#
# COMPACT_ATOMS: atom_id res chain seq x y z
N MET A 1 -7.80 21.67 3.26
CA MET A 1 -7.21 20.47 3.89
C MET A 1 -7.11 19.39 2.83
N GLY A 2 -5.99 19.35 2.09
CA GLY A 2 -5.79 18.42 0.98
C GLY A 2 -5.45 17.03 1.50
N ASN A 3 -6.40 16.10 1.44
CA ASN A 3 -6.15 14.69 1.72
C ASN A 3 -5.48 14.06 0.48
N THR A 4 -4.20 14.34 0.26
CA THR A 4 -3.40 13.73 -0.81
C THR A 4 -2.79 12.42 -0.32
N CYS A 5 -3.64 11.45 0.05
CA CYS A 5 -3.17 10.08 0.28
C CYS A 5 -2.86 9.46 -1.09
N ARG A 6 -1.57 9.27 -1.38
CA ARG A 6 -1.08 8.70 -2.64
C ARG A 6 -1.09 7.17 -2.62
N TYR A 7 -0.72 6.55 -1.51
CA TYR A 7 -0.61 5.11 -1.39
C TYR A 7 -1.70 4.57 -0.47
N VAL A 8 -2.31 3.46 -0.86
CA VAL A 8 -3.24 2.70 -0.03
C VAL A 8 -2.64 1.33 0.17
N ILE A 9 -2.44 0.93 1.41
CA ILE A 9 -1.90 -0.38 1.76
C ILE A 9 -3.04 -1.23 2.29
N ASN A 10 -3.20 -2.41 1.73
CA ASN A 10 -4.08 -3.44 2.22
C ASN A 10 -3.22 -4.67 2.52
N ALA A 11 -3.16 -5.11 3.76
CA ALA A 11 -2.34 -6.24 4.18
C ALA A 11 -3.16 -7.22 5.01
N VAL A 12 -2.80 -8.50 4.94
CA VAL A 12 -3.40 -9.56 5.76
C VAL A 12 -2.46 -9.86 6.92
N GLY A 13 -2.98 -9.87 8.14
CA GLY A 13 -2.26 -10.27 9.34
C GLY A 13 -2.14 -11.79 9.42
N LYS A 14 -1.08 -12.28 10.08
CA LYS A 14 -0.88 -13.72 10.33
C LYS A 14 -2.03 -14.34 11.15
N GLY A 15 -2.79 -13.52 11.88
CA GLY A 15 -4.00 -13.92 12.62
C GLY A 15 -5.30 -13.92 11.81
N GLY A 16 -5.27 -13.64 10.51
CA GLY A 16 -6.47 -13.54 9.65
C GLY A 16 -7.18 -12.18 9.71
N GLU A 17 -6.65 -11.23 10.46
CA GLU A 17 -7.08 -9.83 10.46
C GLU A 17 -6.61 -9.09 9.19
N THR A 18 -7.30 -8.02 8.80
CA THR A 18 -6.93 -7.22 7.63
C THR A 18 -6.60 -5.79 8.03
N TYR A 19 -5.44 -5.31 7.59
CA TYR A 19 -4.95 -3.96 7.80
C TYR A 19 -5.23 -3.11 6.57
N TYR A 20 -5.88 -1.96 6.76
CA TYR A 20 -6.13 -1.00 5.70
C TYR A 20 -5.62 0.38 6.14
N THR A 21 -4.58 0.87 5.47
CA THR A 21 -4.00 2.19 5.77
C THR A 21 -3.80 3.02 4.51
N GLN A 22 -3.72 4.34 4.68
CA GLN A 22 -3.50 5.30 3.61
C GLN A 22 -2.29 6.17 3.96
N CYS A 23 -1.30 6.14 3.08
CA CYS A 23 -0.05 6.88 3.23
C CYS A 23 0.00 8.01 2.20
N LYS A 24 0.58 9.15 2.56
CA LYS A 24 0.74 10.28 1.65
C LYS A 24 1.97 10.10 0.77
N ASP A 25 3.02 9.52 1.35
CA ASP A 25 4.32 9.37 0.71
C ASP A 25 4.83 7.93 0.75
N LYS A 26 5.80 7.63 -0.13
CA LYS A 26 6.45 6.31 -0.18
C LYS A 26 7.16 6.01 1.15
N LYS A 27 7.71 7.04 1.79
CA LYS A 27 8.38 6.93 3.09
C LYS A 27 7.43 6.43 4.18
N GLU A 28 6.26 7.06 4.35
CA GLU A 28 5.24 6.62 5.32
C GLU A 28 4.77 5.18 5.05
N MET A 29 4.68 4.82 3.77
CA MET A 29 4.34 3.44 3.38
C MET A 29 5.42 2.45 3.81
N GLU A 30 6.70 2.75 3.54
CA GLU A 30 7.82 1.88 3.91
C GLU A 30 7.98 1.79 5.43
N GLU A 31 7.80 2.89 6.15
CA GLU A 31 7.77 2.93 7.62
C GLU A 31 6.66 2.02 8.15
N TRP A 32 5.42 2.17 7.66
CA TRP A 32 4.30 1.34 8.09
C TRP A 32 4.52 -0.15 7.84
N ILE A 33 5.02 -0.51 6.65
CA ILE A 33 5.32 -1.91 6.30
C ILE A 33 6.41 -2.45 7.23
N SER A 34 7.47 -1.69 7.48
CA SER A 34 8.57 -2.10 8.36
C SER A 34 8.09 -2.32 9.80
N GLU A 35 7.24 -1.45 10.32
CA GLU A 35 6.69 -1.57 11.68
C GLU A 35 5.76 -2.79 11.82
N HIS A 36 5.05 -3.16 10.76
CA HIS A 36 4.04 -4.22 10.79
C HIS A 36 4.52 -5.54 10.16
N GLN A 37 5.72 -5.60 9.58
CA GLN A 37 6.26 -6.75 8.84
C GLN A 37 6.22 -8.07 9.60
N ASP A 38 6.34 -8.01 10.93
CA ASP A 38 6.32 -9.19 11.79
C ASP A 38 4.90 -9.74 12.00
N ARG A 39 3.89 -8.86 11.90
CA ARG A 39 2.47 -9.17 12.13
C ARG A 39 1.71 -9.44 10.84
N ILE A 40 2.15 -8.87 9.73
CA ILE A 40 1.51 -9.03 8.42
C ILE A 40 2.21 -10.09 7.58
N VAL A 41 1.44 -10.74 6.72
CA VAL A 41 1.94 -11.66 5.72
C VAL A 41 2.48 -10.83 4.56
N MET A 42 3.80 -10.71 4.47
CA MET A 42 4.45 -9.87 3.45
C MET A 42 4.08 -10.25 2.01
N GLU A 43 3.79 -11.53 1.78
CA GLU A 43 3.36 -12.07 0.49
C GLU A 43 1.95 -11.59 0.08
N GLU A 44 1.12 -11.18 1.05
CA GLU A 44 -0.26 -10.74 0.82
C GLU A 44 -0.47 -9.23 0.94
N ILE A 45 0.63 -8.46 1.00
CA ILE A 45 0.55 -6.99 1.01
C ILE A 45 0.21 -6.47 -0.39
N LYS A 46 -0.92 -5.76 -0.50
CA LYS A 46 -1.35 -5.06 -1.71
C LYS A 46 -1.21 -3.56 -1.51
N VAL A 47 -0.28 -2.96 -2.23
CA VAL A 47 -0.10 -1.51 -2.28
C VAL A 47 -0.73 -0.94 -3.56
N LYS A 48 -1.63 0.02 -3.41
CA LYS A 48 -2.28 0.74 -4.50
C LYS A 48 -1.83 2.19 -4.51
N ASP A 49 -1.09 2.59 -5.53
CA ASP A 49 -0.76 3.99 -5.80
C ASP A 49 -1.92 4.67 -6.54
N LYS A 50 -2.61 5.58 -5.86
CA LYS A 50 -3.71 6.41 -6.39
C LYS A 50 -3.23 7.40 -7.45
N ASN A 51 -1.95 7.78 -7.44
CA ASN A 51 -1.39 8.71 -8.41
C ASN A 51 -0.79 8.02 -9.64
N LYS A 52 -0.71 6.68 -9.63
CA LYS A 52 -0.37 5.91 -10.82
C LYS A 52 -1.58 5.94 -11.73
N HIS A 53 -1.57 6.89 -12.66
CA HIS A 53 -2.62 7.05 -13.65
C HIS A 53 -2.88 5.69 -14.33
N PRO A 54 -4.14 5.28 -14.54
CA PRO A 54 -4.49 4.05 -15.26
C PRO A 54 -4.00 3.98 -16.73
N LEU A 55 -3.20 4.94 -17.18
CA LEU A 55 -2.67 5.07 -18.54
C LEU A 55 -1.37 4.30 -18.80
N LEU A 56 -0.71 3.75 -17.77
CA LEU A 56 0.46 2.87 -17.97
C LEU A 56 0.08 1.42 -18.36
N LYS A 57 -1.16 1.19 -18.80
CA LYS A 57 -1.57 -0.06 -19.46
C LYS A 57 -1.24 -0.10 -20.97
N LEU A 58 -0.59 0.91 -21.53
CA LEU A 58 -0.53 1.10 -22.99
C LEU A 58 0.84 0.92 -23.68
N PHE A 59 1.71 0.04 -23.21
CA PHE A 59 2.85 -0.39 -24.03
C PHE A 59 3.02 -1.92 -23.99
N SER A 60 2.03 -2.61 -24.53
CA SER A 60 2.29 -3.87 -25.23
C SER A 60 2.64 -3.51 -26.67
N LYS A 61 3.90 -3.74 -27.05
CA LYS A 61 4.30 -4.03 -28.42
C LYS A 61 5.12 -5.30 -28.40
#